data_AF-A0A210PM13-F1
#
_entry.id   AF-A0A210PM13-F1
#
_cell.length_a   1.000
_cell.length_b   1.000
_cell.length_c   1.000
_cell.angle_alpha   90.00
_cell.angle_beta   90.00
_cell.angle_gamma   90.00
#
_symmetry.space_group_name_H-M   'P 1'
#
loop_
_entity.id
_entity.type
_entity.pdbx_description
1 polymer ?
#
loop_
_entity_poly.entity_id
_entity_poly.type
_entity_poly.pdbx_seq_one_letter_code
_entity_poly.pdbx_strand_id
1 'polypeptide(L)'
;MATPIRCRDDYQEWATASNEDVYFKSKQEYATASNGDVYLKSKQEYATAANEEVYLKSKQEYATAAYRDVNFKSKQEYATASNEDVYLKSKQEYATVSNEDVYLKSKQEYATAANGDVYFNSKQEYATASNEDVYFKSK
;
A
#
# COMPACT_ATOMS: atom_id res chain seq x y z
N MET A 1 21.30 12.83 1.33
CA MET A 1 21.09 13.22 2.76
C MET A 1 19.81 14.06 2.91
N ALA A 2 18.71 13.48 3.38
CA ALA A 2 17.46 14.21 3.58
C ALA A 2 17.44 14.98 4.92
N THR A 3 16.95 16.23 4.90
CA THR A 3 16.80 17.10 6.07
C THR A 3 15.44 16.85 6.75
N PRO A 4 15.37 16.45 8.04
CA PRO A 4 14.08 16.24 8.70
C PRO A 4 13.34 17.56 8.94
N ILE A 5 12.19 17.75 8.28
CA ILE A 5 11.31 18.88 8.53
C ILE A 5 10.54 18.63 9.83
N ARG A 6 10.75 19.50 10.83
CA ARG A 6 10.04 19.43 12.12
C ARG A 6 8.82 20.34 12.12
N CYS A 7 7.63 19.74 11.99
CA CYS A 7 6.44 20.30 12.60
C CYS A 7 6.42 19.98 14.10
N ARG A 8 5.57 20.65 14.87
CA ARG A 8 5.58 20.64 16.33
C ARG A 8 4.15 20.81 16.84
N ASP A 9 3.64 19.81 17.57
CA ASP A 9 2.99 19.93 18.89
C ASP A 9 2.27 18.60 19.24
N ASP A 10 2.75 17.94 20.31
CA ASP A 10 2.23 16.78 21.08
C ASP A 10 1.68 15.50 20.39
N TYR A 11 1.31 15.49 19.11
CA TYR A 11 1.31 14.28 18.28
C TYR A 11 2.54 14.30 17.37
N GLN A 12 3.34 13.24 17.42
CA GLN A 12 4.65 13.21 16.77
C GLN A 12 4.58 12.64 15.36
N GLU A 13 3.76 13.27 14.54
CA GLU A 13 3.86 13.23 13.08
C GLU A 13 5.23 13.75 12.62
N TRP A 14 5.62 13.38 11.40
CA TRP A 14 6.57 14.14 10.59
C TRP A 14 6.33 13.82 9.11
N ALA A 15 6.98 14.58 8.23
CA ALA A 15 7.08 14.29 6.81
C ALA A 15 8.55 14.11 6.39
N THR A 16 8.81 13.21 5.43
CA THR A 16 10.12 13.08 4.76
C THR A 16 9.92 13.16 3.25
N ALA A 17 10.78 13.93 2.56
CA ALA A 17 10.81 14.01 1.11
C ALA A 17 12.24 13.69 0.63
N SER A 18 12.37 12.89 -0.42
CA SER A 18 13.66 12.41 -0.91
C SER A 18 13.73 12.28 -2.43
N ASN A 19 14.95 12.44 -2.98
CA ASN A 19 15.29 12.04 -4.35
C ASN A 19 16.04 10.69 -4.41
N GLU A 20 16.29 10.10 -3.24
CA GLU A 20 17.03 8.85 -2.98
C GLU A 20 16.09 7.88 -2.21
N ASP A 21 16.31 6.57 -2.26
CA ASP A 21 15.48 5.57 -1.58
C ASP A 21 15.26 5.84 -0.09
N VAL A 22 14.02 5.64 0.39
CA VAL A 22 13.64 5.90 1.78
C VAL A 22 13.42 4.58 2.53
N TYR A 23 14.41 4.16 3.31
CA TYR A 23 14.24 3.09 4.31
C TYR A 23 13.83 3.66 5.67
N PHE A 24 12.64 3.31 6.17
CA PHE A 24 12.20 3.75 7.50
C PHE A 24 11.49 2.70 8.37
N LYS A 25 11.63 2.85 9.69
CA LYS A 25 11.07 1.96 10.71
C LYS A 25 10.64 2.74 11.96
N SER A 26 9.34 2.88 12.19
CA SER A 26 8.75 3.73 13.24
C SER A 26 7.89 2.97 14.27
N LYS A 27 7.44 3.68 15.30
CA LYS A 27 6.32 3.33 16.18
C LYS A 27 5.23 4.42 16.19
N GLN A 28 5.36 5.45 15.36
CA GLN A 28 4.52 6.65 15.24
C GLN A 28 4.00 6.77 13.79
N GLU A 29 3.05 7.67 13.54
CA GLU A 29 2.51 7.95 12.20
C GLU A 29 3.57 8.55 11.24
N TYR A 30 3.25 8.63 9.94
CA TYR A 30 4.18 9.14 8.92
C TYR A 30 3.56 9.63 7.62
N ALA A 31 4.27 10.53 6.92
CA ALA A 31 4.14 10.74 5.48
C ALA A 31 5.52 10.70 4.80
N THR A 32 5.66 9.97 3.69
CA THR A 32 6.86 10.01 2.83
C THR A 32 6.51 10.23 1.38
N ALA A 33 7.30 11.07 0.71
CA ALA A 33 7.40 11.16 -0.74
C ALA A 33 8.84 10.84 -1.19
N SER A 34 9.00 9.99 -2.21
CA SER A 34 10.31 9.60 -2.74
C SER A 34 10.30 9.57 -4.27
N ASN A 35 11.39 10.01 -4.90
CA ASN A 35 11.63 9.72 -6.32
C ASN A 35 12.35 8.38 -6.54
N GLY A 36 12.85 7.74 -5.48
CA GLY A 36 13.33 6.35 -5.46
C GLY A 36 12.38 5.43 -4.68
N ASP A 37 12.84 4.24 -4.28
CA ASP A 37 12.03 3.26 -3.54
C ASP A 37 11.56 3.78 -2.17
N VAL A 38 10.52 3.16 -1.60
CA VAL A 38 10.14 3.33 -0.18
C VAL A 38 9.96 2.00 0.54
N TYR A 39 10.82 1.75 1.55
CA TYR A 39 10.77 0.57 2.42
C TYR A 39 10.35 0.98 3.84
N LEU A 40 9.06 0.89 4.16
CA LEU A 40 8.52 1.38 5.44
C LEU A 40 7.90 0.30 6.33
N LYS A 41 8.21 0.38 7.63
CA LYS A 41 7.73 -0.53 8.66
C LYS A 41 7.31 0.21 9.93
N SER A 42 6.02 0.53 10.05
CA SER A 42 5.44 1.15 11.26
C SER A 42 4.67 0.16 12.14
N LYS A 43 4.21 0.66 13.28
CA LYS A 43 3.11 0.07 14.07
C LYS A 43 1.81 0.87 13.94
N GLN A 44 1.92 2.14 13.56
CA GLN A 44 0.83 3.11 13.42
C GLN A 44 0.51 3.35 11.94
N GLU A 45 -0.40 4.28 11.65
CA GLU A 45 -0.76 4.68 10.28
C GLU A 45 0.40 5.32 9.51
N TYR A 46 0.24 5.41 8.19
CA TYR A 46 1.12 6.21 7.33
C TYR A 46 0.52 6.44 5.93
N ALA A 47 0.95 7.53 5.31
CA ALA A 47 0.86 7.78 3.87
C ALA A 47 2.22 7.56 3.20
N THR A 48 2.23 7.09 1.95
CA THR A 48 3.45 6.96 1.14
C THR A 48 3.17 7.21 -0.33
N ALA A 49 4.05 7.99 -0.98
CA ALA A 49 4.11 8.21 -2.42
C ALA A 49 5.53 7.91 -2.93
N ALA A 50 5.65 7.16 -4.04
CA ALA A 50 6.94 6.92 -4.70
C ALA A 50 6.84 6.90 -6.24
N ASN A 51 7.96 7.15 -6.91
CA ASN A 51 8.09 6.96 -8.36
C ASN A 51 8.67 5.58 -8.75
N GLU A 52 9.35 4.90 -7.83
CA GLU A 52 9.81 3.51 -7.98
C GLU A 52 8.96 2.60 -7.06
N GLU A 53 9.51 1.53 -6.49
CA GLU A 53 8.75 0.48 -5.79
C GLU A 53 8.40 0.84 -4.33
N VAL A 54 7.29 0.30 -3.81
CA VAL A 54 6.81 0.60 -2.44
C VAL A 54 6.55 -0.65 -1.60
N TYR A 55 7.42 -0.88 -0.60
CA TYR A 55 7.44 -2.05 0.28
C TYR A 55 7.02 -1.72 1.70
N LEU A 56 5.84 -2.20 2.10
CA LEU A 56 5.14 -1.65 3.27
C LEU A 56 4.64 -2.70 4.26
N LYS A 57 4.76 -2.38 5.55
CA LYS A 57 4.37 -3.28 6.64
C LYS A 57 3.84 -2.55 7.88
N SER A 58 2.52 -2.53 8.04
CA SER A 58 1.83 -1.91 9.18
C SER A 58 1.25 -2.94 10.18
N LYS A 59 0.60 -2.40 11.21
CA LYS A 59 -0.45 -3.06 11.99
C LYS A 59 -1.79 -2.31 11.94
N GLN A 60 -1.78 -1.01 11.60
CA GLN A 60 -2.91 -0.09 11.50
C GLN A 60 -3.28 0.11 10.02
N GLU A 61 -4.13 1.11 9.76
CA GLU A 61 -4.54 1.63 8.44
C GLU A 61 -3.43 2.40 7.72
N TYR A 62 -3.58 2.64 6.41
CA TYR A 62 -2.60 3.32 5.56
C TYR A 62 -3.18 3.66 4.19
N ALA A 63 -2.57 4.65 3.53
CA ALA A 63 -2.80 4.98 2.12
C ALA A 63 -1.48 4.92 1.35
N THR A 64 -1.51 4.47 0.10
CA THR A 64 -0.30 4.32 -0.71
C THR A 64 -0.56 4.62 -2.18
N ALA A 65 0.32 5.40 -2.78
CA ALA A 65 0.45 5.56 -4.22
C ALA A 65 1.89 5.22 -4.64
N ALA A 66 2.06 4.52 -5.75
CA ALA A 66 3.33 4.35 -6.41
C ALA A 66 3.15 4.55 -7.92
N TYR A 67 4.24 4.88 -8.62
CA TYR A 67 4.24 4.83 -10.08
C TYR A 67 4.54 3.40 -10.56
N ARG A 68 5.47 2.70 -9.90
CA ARG A 68 5.70 1.25 -10.02
C ARG A 68 4.90 0.44 -8.98
N ASP A 69 5.28 -0.83 -8.83
CA ASP A 69 4.78 -1.81 -7.88
C ASP A 69 4.52 -1.35 -6.44
N VAL A 70 3.45 -1.90 -5.85
CA VAL A 70 3.21 -1.85 -4.40
C VAL A 70 3.16 -3.24 -3.79
N ASN A 71 4.06 -3.53 -2.84
CA ASN A 71 4.08 -4.76 -2.05
C ASN A 71 3.70 -4.50 -0.58
N PHE A 72 2.51 -4.96 -0.17
CA PHE A 72 1.89 -4.53 1.08
C PHE A 72 1.53 -5.67 2.04
N LYS A 73 1.78 -5.48 3.36
CA LYS A 73 1.33 -6.41 4.42
C LYS A 73 0.95 -5.80 5.78
N SER A 74 -0.34 -5.82 6.16
CA SER A 74 -0.86 -5.40 7.49
C SER A 74 -1.89 -6.39 8.06
N LYS A 75 -2.77 -5.90 8.93
CA LYS A 75 -3.91 -6.58 9.54
C LYS A 75 -5.22 -5.79 9.41
N GLN A 76 -5.18 -4.51 9.04
CA GLN A 76 -6.31 -3.57 9.03
C GLN A 76 -6.59 -3.08 7.59
N GLU A 77 -7.41 -2.04 7.48
CA GLU A 77 -7.99 -1.49 6.25
C GLU A 77 -7.06 -0.53 5.48
N TYR A 78 -7.31 -0.33 4.18
CA TYR A 78 -6.43 0.46 3.32
C TYR A 78 -6.95 0.80 1.91
N ALA A 79 -6.31 1.80 1.33
CA ALA A 79 -6.35 2.09 -0.11
C ALA A 79 -4.94 1.98 -0.73
N THR A 80 -4.85 1.50 -1.96
CA THR A 80 -3.60 1.43 -2.74
C THR A 80 -3.84 1.75 -4.21
N ALA A 81 -2.95 2.56 -4.80
CA ALA A 81 -2.91 2.89 -6.22
C ALA A 81 -1.50 2.65 -6.80
N SER A 82 -1.44 2.15 -8.03
CA SER A 82 -0.22 1.86 -8.79
C SER A 82 -0.44 2.08 -10.29
N ASN A 83 0.63 2.27 -11.08
CA ASN A 83 0.58 2.10 -12.53
C ASN A 83 1.24 0.79 -13.03
N GLU A 84 1.96 0.07 -12.17
CA GLU A 84 2.46 -1.29 -12.39
C GLU A 84 1.80 -2.23 -11.34
N ASP A 85 2.40 -3.34 -10.92
CA ASP A 85 1.70 -4.41 -10.16
C ASP A 85 1.27 -4.03 -8.72
N VAL A 86 0.27 -4.74 -8.18
CA VAL A 86 -0.17 -4.55 -6.78
C VAL A 86 -0.30 -5.87 -6.00
N TYR A 87 0.65 -6.13 -5.09
CA TYR A 87 0.76 -7.34 -4.27
C TYR A 87 0.33 -7.12 -2.81
N LEU A 88 -0.88 -7.54 -2.43
CA LEU A 88 -1.51 -7.14 -1.16
C LEU A 88 -1.87 -8.31 -0.25
N LYS A 89 -1.58 -8.14 1.06
CA LYS A 89 -1.90 -9.15 2.08
C LYS A 89 -2.34 -8.56 3.42
N SER A 90 -3.64 -8.62 3.69
CA SER A 90 -4.21 -8.18 4.96
C SER A 90 -5.05 -9.27 5.64
N LYS A 91 -5.86 -8.85 6.61
CA LYS A 91 -6.94 -9.63 7.23
C LYS A 91 -8.31 -8.95 7.11
N GLN A 92 -8.35 -7.64 6.86
CA GLN A 92 -9.55 -6.80 6.80
C GLN A 92 -9.78 -6.30 5.37
N GLU A 93 -10.62 -5.30 5.22
CA GLU A 93 -11.10 -4.76 3.94
C GLU A 93 -10.07 -3.89 3.23
N TYR A 94 -10.26 -3.63 1.93
CA TYR A 94 -9.41 -2.73 1.14
C TYR A 94 -10.03 -2.29 -0.19
N ALA A 95 -9.52 -1.16 -0.68
CA ALA A 95 -9.68 -0.72 -2.06
C ALA A 95 -8.34 -0.77 -2.81
N THR A 96 -8.37 -1.12 -4.09
CA THR A 96 -7.16 -1.19 -4.93
C THR A 96 -7.43 -0.74 -6.35
N VAL A 97 -6.50 0.05 -6.90
CA VAL A 97 -6.44 0.45 -8.30
C VAL A 97 -5.05 0.12 -8.85
N SER A 98 -4.99 -0.54 -10.00
CA SER A 98 -3.76 -0.83 -10.75
C SER A 98 -3.98 -0.58 -12.24
N ASN A 99 -2.91 -0.26 -12.97
CA ASN A 99 -2.93 -0.29 -14.43
C ASN A 99 -2.36 -1.58 -15.05
N GLU A 100 -1.80 -2.49 -14.24
CA GLU A 100 -1.39 -3.86 -14.63
C GLU A 100 -2.05 -4.88 -13.65
N ASP A 101 -1.33 -5.91 -13.16
CA ASP A 101 -1.94 -7.00 -12.37
C ASP A 101 -2.23 -6.62 -10.90
N VAL A 102 -3.12 -7.39 -10.26
CA VAL A 102 -3.43 -7.27 -8.84
C VAL A 102 -3.51 -8.63 -8.14
N TYR A 103 -2.61 -8.87 -7.19
CA TYR A 103 -2.44 -10.13 -6.44
C TYR A 103 -2.86 -9.99 -4.98
N LEU A 104 -3.98 -10.64 -4.61
CA LEU A 104 -4.74 -10.32 -3.39
C LEU A 104 -4.89 -11.49 -2.41
N LYS A 105 -4.76 -11.17 -1.12
CA LYS A 105 -5.05 -12.12 -0.04
C LYS A 105 -5.59 -11.45 1.22
N SER A 106 -6.85 -11.73 1.55
CA SER A 106 -7.46 -11.33 2.83
C SER A 106 -8.36 -12.43 3.40
N LYS A 107 -9.23 -12.05 4.33
CA LYS A 107 -10.32 -12.85 4.88
C LYS A 107 -11.69 -12.20 4.70
N GLN A 108 -11.71 -10.87 4.60
CA GLN A 108 -12.92 -10.05 4.55
C GLN A 108 -13.19 -9.53 3.11
N GLU A 109 -14.11 -8.58 3.00
CA GLU A 109 -14.56 -7.93 1.77
C GLU A 109 -13.47 -7.05 1.15
N TYR A 110 -13.62 -6.67 -0.13
CA TYR A 110 -12.71 -5.75 -0.83
C TYR A 110 -13.26 -5.28 -2.18
N ALA A 111 -12.72 -4.16 -2.64
CA ALA A 111 -12.93 -3.60 -3.98
C ALA A 111 -11.61 -3.56 -4.76
N THR A 112 -11.64 -3.90 -6.05
CA THR A 112 -10.46 -3.87 -6.92
C THR A 112 -10.82 -3.46 -8.34
N ALA A 113 -10.05 -2.53 -8.90
CA ALA A 113 -10.02 -2.21 -10.32
C ALA A 113 -8.60 -2.43 -10.85
N ALA A 114 -8.47 -3.16 -11.95
CA ALA A 114 -7.22 -3.40 -12.66
C ALA A 114 -7.44 -3.21 -14.17
N ASN A 115 -6.37 -3.00 -14.93
CA ASN A 115 -6.43 -3.26 -16.37
C ASN A 115 -5.92 -4.67 -16.72
N GLY A 116 -4.92 -5.19 -15.98
CA GLY A 116 -4.44 -6.57 -16.10
C GLY A 116 -5.21 -7.57 -15.24
N ASP A 117 -4.61 -8.74 -15.01
CA ASP A 117 -5.24 -9.87 -14.31
C ASP A 117 -5.50 -9.56 -12.82
N VAL A 118 -6.57 -10.14 -12.26
CA VAL A 118 -6.83 -10.07 -10.81
C VAL A 118 -6.87 -11.45 -10.18
N TYR A 119 -5.84 -11.76 -9.39
CA TYR A 119 -5.69 -13.02 -8.66
C TYR A 119 -6.07 -12.85 -7.19
N PHE A 120 -7.15 -13.49 -6.71
CA PHE A 120 -7.63 -13.26 -5.33
C PHE A 120 -7.97 -14.51 -4.51
N ASN A 121 -7.75 -14.38 -3.19
CA ASN A 121 -8.05 -15.39 -2.20
C ASN A 121 -8.63 -14.74 -0.92
N SER A 122 -9.96 -14.81 -0.78
CA SER A 122 -10.71 -14.39 0.42
C SER A 122 -11.77 -15.43 0.82
N LYS A 123 -12.54 -15.13 1.88
CA LYS A 123 -13.64 -15.93 2.43
C LYS A 123 -15.01 -15.23 2.43
N GLN A 124 -15.06 -13.96 2.04
CA GLN A 124 -16.27 -13.13 2.03
C GLN A 124 -16.48 -12.50 0.64
N GLU A 125 -17.41 -11.55 0.56
CA GLU A 125 -17.85 -10.88 -0.67
C GLU A 125 -16.72 -10.07 -1.33
N TYR A 126 -16.91 -9.69 -2.59
CA TYR A 126 -15.89 -8.99 -3.37
C TYR A 126 -16.49 -8.21 -4.54
N ALA A 127 -15.92 -7.04 -4.83
CA ALA A 127 -16.14 -6.29 -6.05
C ALA A 127 -14.84 -6.25 -6.86
N THR A 128 -14.88 -6.73 -8.10
CA THR A 128 -13.70 -6.76 -8.98
C THR A 128 -14.07 -6.33 -10.39
N ALA A 129 -13.30 -5.39 -10.92
CA ALA A 129 -13.26 -5.04 -12.33
C ALA A 129 -11.84 -5.27 -12.86
N SER A 130 -11.75 -5.89 -14.03
CA SER A 130 -10.53 -6.12 -14.81
C SER A 130 -10.91 -6.00 -16.29
N ASN A 131 -9.93 -5.69 -17.15
CA ASN A 131 -10.09 -5.81 -18.60
C ASN A 131 -9.56 -7.16 -19.14
N GLU A 132 -8.91 -7.96 -18.29
CA GLU A 132 -8.33 -9.29 -18.58
C GLU A 132 -8.94 -10.35 -17.63
N ASP A 133 -8.20 -11.39 -17.19
CA ASP A 133 -8.79 -12.52 -16.46
C ASP A 133 -8.94 -12.28 -14.94
N VAL A 134 -9.88 -13.00 -14.32
CA VAL A 134 -10.19 -12.89 -12.89
C VAL A 134 -10.15 -14.26 -12.20
N TYR A 135 -9.11 -14.48 -11.40
CA TYR A 135 -8.76 -15.77 -10.80
C TYR A 135 -9.13 -15.86 -9.31
N PHE A 136 -10.36 -16.30 -9.02
CA PHE A 136 -10.80 -16.57 -7.64
C PHE A 136 -10.31 -17.93 -7.13
N LYS A 137 -9.71 -17.94 -5.93
CA LYS A 137 -9.55 -19.13 -5.11
C LYS A 137 -10.25 -18.98 -3.76
N SER A 138 -11.38 -19.65 -3.55
CA SER A 138 -12.02 -19.77 -2.23
C SER A 138 -11.19 -20.66 -1.27
N LYS A 139 -11.46 -20.58 0.05
CA LYS A 139 -10.67 -21.25 1.09
C LYS A 139 -11.40 -21.41 2.42
#